data_AF-A0A0D3CFE3-F1
#
_entry.id   AF-A0A0D3CFE3-F1
#
_cell.length_a   1.000
_cell.length_b   1.000
_cell.length_c   1.000
_cell.angle_alpha   90.00
_cell.angle_beta   90.00
_cell.angle_gamma   90.00
#
_symmetry.space_group_name_H-M   'P 1'
#
loop_
_entity.id
_entity.type
_entity.pdbx_description
1 polymer ?
#
loop_
_entity_poly.entity_id
_entity_poly.type
_entity_poly.pdbx_seq_one_letter_code
_entity_poly.pdbx_strand_id
1 'polypeptide(L)'
;MKMDYSVVYAPGPYTIRIQGQTHHRIGSLIPQQGRLPEYLQLYIFDTGNEVRNRLNAMGQTSTEGNLDETTLGRLIEMIDENNCLARIFRRARDHYERVGTEFAIRLLPDKGKGKEYDLPSTSEVAGLIVGDISSTIGVRDIVVQFQYDTLQQIRDDHPLYMSLQYPLLFPYGEYGFHPEIPLHLQTDTSRTRQFLTIRQYYTSQIQTCLNQGMTLIKGGRLLHQFVVDVYTAIKEDRLRWARNNQDVLRAELYSNVLDAVSKGDTDAKIIGQRFILPPSFTGRPRYLVEKYHDAKAICREFGNPDLFITMTANPNWREIKEHIGKYGGDSPNDRPDIECRVSKMKKLRGPPVRRKAPRNIPRENVLGIYLGSSDEMFLGIFIGKFRGTSPLVYSEE
;
A
#
# COMPACT_ATOMS: atom_id res chain seq x y z
N MET A 1 -4.22 12.33 -8.62
CA MET A 1 -3.04 12.46 -7.75
C MET A 1 -2.26 13.70 -8.16
N LYS A 2 -1.87 14.57 -7.22
CA LYS A 2 -0.93 15.67 -7.48
C LYS A 2 0.34 15.38 -6.68
N MET A 3 1.45 15.17 -7.40
CA MET A 3 2.78 15.08 -6.79
C MET A 3 3.18 16.48 -6.31
N ASP A 4 3.54 16.58 -5.04
CA ASP A 4 4.09 17.81 -4.47
C ASP A 4 5.61 17.72 -4.46
N TYR A 5 6.24 18.34 -5.45
CA TYR A 5 7.68 18.33 -5.63
C TYR A 5 8.41 19.31 -4.69
N SER A 6 7.70 20.11 -3.90
CA SER A 6 8.32 21.10 -3.00
C SER A 6 9.21 20.46 -1.93
N VAL A 7 9.06 19.16 -1.69
CA VAL A 7 9.80 18.39 -0.68
C VAL A 7 10.96 17.57 -1.25
N VAL A 8 11.07 17.46 -2.58
CA VAL A 8 12.02 16.53 -3.23
C VAL A 8 13.47 16.99 -3.12
N TYR A 9 13.70 18.29 -2.86
CA TYR A 9 15.04 18.88 -2.74
C TYR A 9 15.43 19.28 -1.31
N ALA A 10 14.65 18.83 -0.30
CA ALA A 10 15.00 19.09 1.09
C ALA A 10 16.20 18.22 1.53
N PRO A 11 17.16 18.75 2.31
CA PRO A 11 18.23 17.94 2.88
C PRO A 11 17.64 16.88 3.82
N GLY A 12 17.93 15.60 3.54
CA GLY A 12 17.39 14.47 4.29
C GLY A 12 17.05 13.27 3.40
N PRO A 13 16.34 12.26 3.92
CA PRO A 13 15.89 11.12 3.13
C PRO A 13 14.95 11.59 2.01
N TYR A 14 15.08 10.97 0.83
CA TYR A 14 14.25 11.27 -0.33
C TYR A 14 12.76 11.15 0.05
N THR A 15 12.04 12.27 -0.07
CA THR A 15 10.67 12.38 0.40
C THR A 15 9.77 12.72 -0.78
N ILE A 16 8.78 11.86 -1.03
CA ILE A 16 7.68 12.14 -1.94
C ILE A 16 6.48 12.56 -1.08
N ARG A 17 5.84 13.67 -1.44
CA ARG A 17 4.57 14.07 -0.85
C ARG A 17 3.47 13.96 -1.90
N ILE A 18 2.42 13.24 -1.52
CA ILE A 18 1.26 12.99 -2.36
C ILE A 18 0.09 13.74 -1.75
N GLN A 19 -0.58 14.57 -2.55
CA GLN A 19 -1.80 15.27 -2.12
C GLN A 19 -3.03 14.69 -2.84
N GLY A 20 -4.12 14.58 -2.08
CA GLY A 20 -5.39 14.03 -2.54
C GLY A 20 -5.46 12.50 -2.44
N GLN A 21 -6.41 11.92 -3.16
CA GLN A 21 -6.62 10.48 -3.22
C GLN A 21 -5.80 9.87 -4.39
N THR A 22 -5.18 8.72 -4.13
CA THR A 22 -4.52 7.90 -5.14
C THR A 22 -5.57 7.05 -5.84
N HIS A 23 -5.52 7.00 -7.17
CA HIS A 23 -6.47 6.28 -7.99
C HIS A 23 -5.78 5.63 -9.17
N HIS A 24 -6.07 4.37 -9.45
CA HIS A 24 -5.76 3.78 -10.74
C HIS A 24 -6.78 4.26 -11.76
N ARG A 25 -6.28 4.59 -12.95
CA ARG A 25 -7.09 5.08 -14.05
C ARG A 25 -6.79 4.25 -15.28
N ILE A 26 -7.83 3.99 -16.07
CA ILE A 26 -7.73 3.23 -17.31
C ILE A 26 -8.26 4.09 -18.45
N GLY A 27 -7.54 4.07 -19.57
CA GLY A 27 -7.85 4.86 -20.77
C GLY A 27 -8.59 4.07 -21.84
N SER A 28 -8.66 4.63 -23.04
CA SER A 28 -9.23 3.99 -24.22
C SER A 28 -8.38 2.84 -24.74
N LEU A 29 -9.00 1.92 -25.49
CA LEU A 29 -8.35 0.76 -26.13
C LEU A 29 -7.31 1.14 -27.18
N ILE A 30 -7.51 2.28 -27.85
CA ILE A 30 -6.58 2.80 -28.86
C ILE A 30 -6.12 4.23 -28.52
N PRO A 31 -4.92 4.63 -28.98
CA PRO A 31 -4.42 5.99 -28.78
C PRO A 31 -5.26 7.02 -29.53
N GLN A 32 -5.31 8.24 -28.99
CA GLN A 32 -5.83 9.41 -29.71
C GLN A 32 -4.96 9.70 -30.94
N GLN A 33 -5.56 10.28 -31.98
CA GLN A 33 -4.86 10.58 -33.22
C GLN A 33 -3.60 11.42 -32.99
N GLY A 34 -2.46 10.96 -33.50
CA GLY A 34 -1.16 11.62 -33.35
C GLY A 34 -0.45 11.39 -32.02
N ARG A 35 -1.01 10.60 -31.08
CA ARG A 35 -0.32 10.19 -29.86
C ARG A 35 0.30 8.81 -30.00
N LEU A 36 1.40 8.59 -29.28
CA LEU A 36 2.01 7.27 -29.15
C LEU A 36 1.14 6.37 -28.25
N PRO A 37 1.12 5.05 -28.50
CA PRO A 37 0.39 4.12 -27.66
C PRO A 37 1.03 4.02 -26.27
N GLU A 38 0.20 4.04 -25.23
CA GLU A 38 0.63 3.93 -23.83
C GLU A 38 -0.24 2.93 -23.05
N TYR A 39 0.32 2.39 -21.95
CA TYR A 39 -0.38 1.50 -21.01
C TYR A 39 -1.04 0.29 -21.71
N LEU A 40 -2.36 0.12 -21.56
CA LEU A 40 -3.11 -1.00 -22.14
C LEU A 40 -3.12 -0.99 -23.67
N GLN A 41 -2.94 0.18 -24.29
CA GLN A 41 -2.98 0.33 -25.75
C GLN A 41 -1.88 -0.48 -26.42
N LEU A 42 -0.78 -0.75 -25.69
CA LEU A 42 0.35 -1.56 -26.15
C LEU A 42 -0.02 -3.02 -26.42
N TYR A 43 -1.15 -3.51 -25.89
CA TYR A 43 -1.65 -4.87 -26.16
C TYR A 43 -2.51 -4.94 -27.43
N ILE A 44 -2.97 -3.81 -27.96
CA ILE A 44 -4.00 -3.72 -29.01
C ILE A 44 -3.49 -2.99 -30.25
N PHE A 45 -2.86 -1.83 -30.07
CA PHE A 45 -2.47 -0.95 -31.16
C PHE A 45 -1.06 -1.27 -31.68
N ASP A 46 -0.92 -1.43 -33.00
CA ASP A 46 0.34 -1.65 -33.72
C ASP A 46 1.23 -2.71 -33.04
N THR A 47 0.70 -3.94 -32.92
CA THR A 47 1.45 -5.03 -32.26
C THR A 47 2.63 -5.51 -33.09
N GLY A 48 2.72 -5.14 -34.38
CA GLY A 48 3.90 -5.40 -35.21
C GLY A 48 5.15 -4.66 -34.74
N ASN A 49 4.99 -3.49 -34.12
CA ASN A 49 6.09 -2.70 -33.53
C ASN A 49 6.04 -2.67 -31.99
N GLU A 50 5.41 -3.65 -31.35
CA GLU A 50 5.13 -3.62 -29.91
C GLU A 50 6.37 -3.41 -29.03
N VAL A 51 7.47 -4.11 -29.33
CA VAL A 51 8.75 -3.97 -28.60
C VAL A 51 9.20 -2.51 -28.62
N ARG A 52 9.21 -1.88 -29.79
CA ARG A 52 9.62 -0.49 -29.96
C ARG A 52 8.63 0.49 -29.31
N ASN A 53 7.34 0.23 -29.42
CA ASN A 53 6.30 1.02 -28.79
C ASN A 53 6.42 0.99 -27.25
N ARG A 54 6.68 -0.18 -26.65
CA ARG A 54 6.93 -0.33 -25.21
C ARG A 54 8.22 0.38 -24.77
N LEU A 55 9.31 0.28 -25.54
CA LEU A 55 10.56 1.00 -25.25
C LEU A 55 10.34 2.52 -25.28
N ASN A 56 9.60 3.03 -26.26
CA ASN A 56 9.26 4.45 -26.35
C ASN A 56 8.39 4.90 -25.16
N ALA A 57 7.39 4.11 -24.77
CA ALA A 57 6.48 4.43 -23.67
C ALA A 57 7.17 4.44 -22.30
N MET A 58 8.23 3.64 -22.10
CA MET A 58 9.01 3.64 -20.87
C MET A 58 9.94 4.85 -20.73
N GLY A 59 10.17 5.61 -21.82
CA GLY A 59 11.11 6.74 -21.86
C GLY A 59 12.58 6.30 -21.72
N GLN A 60 13.50 7.19 -22.08
CA GLN A 60 14.93 7.02 -21.75
C GLN A 60 15.13 7.33 -20.25
N THR A 61 14.66 6.46 -19.36
CA THR A 61 14.63 6.76 -17.92
C THR A 61 15.92 6.46 -17.15
N SER A 62 17.02 6.05 -17.78
CA SER A 62 18.25 5.82 -17.03
C SER A 62 19.54 6.13 -17.79
N THR A 63 20.45 6.78 -17.07
CA THR A 63 21.91 6.78 -17.30
C THR A 63 22.54 5.38 -17.24
N GLU A 64 21.79 4.37 -16.81
CA GLU A 64 22.16 2.96 -16.72
C GLU A 64 21.54 2.18 -17.88
N GLY A 65 22.29 2.05 -18.99
CA GLY A 65 22.07 1.06 -20.05
C GLY A 65 20.77 1.16 -20.88
N ASN A 66 20.84 0.73 -22.13
CA ASN A 66 19.63 0.49 -22.92
C ASN A 66 18.93 -0.78 -22.39
N LEU A 67 17.60 -0.75 -22.30
CA LEU A 67 16.81 -1.95 -22.05
C LEU A 67 17.05 -2.97 -23.17
N ASP A 68 17.28 -4.23 -22.80
CA ASP A 68 17.50 -5.31 -23.77
C ASP A 68 16.17 -5.69 -24.45
N GLU A 69 16.12 -5.49 -25.76
CA GLU A 69 14.97 -5.84 -26.61
C GLU A 69 14.64 -7.34 -26.52
N THR A 70 15.66 -8.19 -26.37
CA THR A 70 15.49 -9.64 -26.27
C THR A 70 14.74 -10.04 -25.00
N THR A 71 15.16 -9.48 -23.87
CA THR A 71 14.48 -9.67 -22.58
C THR A 71 13.05 -9.16 -22.63
N LEU A 72 12.82 -7.98 -23.23
CA LEU A 72 11.47 -7.44 -23.38
C LEU A 72 10.59 -8.34 -24.24
N GLY A 73 11.10 -8.85 -25.37
CA GLY A 73 10.38 -9.81 -26.22
C GLY A 73 9.95 -11.06 -25.46
N ARG A 74 10.86 -11.67 -24.69
CA ARG A 74 10.56 -12.85 -23.85
C ARG A 74 9.51 -12.56 -22.78
N LEU A 75 9.51 -11.36 -22.20
CA LEU A 75 8.49 -10.97 -21.22
C LEU A 75 7.11 -10.82 -21.88
N ILE A 76 7.04 -10.27 -23.10
CA ILE A 76 5.80 -10.17 -23.86
C ILE A 76 5.24 -11.57 -24.14
N GLU A 77 6.07 -12.48 -24.67
CA GLU A 77 5.69 -13.87 -24.95
C GLU A 77 5.15 -14.56 -23.70
N MET A 78 5.88 -14.47 -22.58
CA MET A 78 5.46 -15.05 -21.31
C MET A 78 4.09 -14.51 -20.85
N ILE A 79 3.88 -13.19 -20.95
CA ILE A 79 2.61 -12.58 -20.55
C ILE A 79 1.48 -12.97 -21.50
N ASP A 80 1.71 -13.05 -22.80
CA ASP A 80 0.68 -13.46 -23.77
C ASP A 80 0.25 -14.92 -23.59
N GLU A 81 1.18 -15.80 -23.22
CA GLU A 81 0.91 -17.20 -22.94
C GLU A 81 0.13 -17.41 -21.63
N ASN A 82 0.51 -16.70 -20.57
CA ASN A 82 0.08 -17.02 -19.21
C ASN A 82 -0.99 -16.07 -18.66
N ASN A 83 -0.98 -14.80 -19.06
CA ASN A 83 -1.84 -13.78 -18.45
C ASN A 83 -3.24 -13.78 -19.08
N CYS A 84 -4.25 -14.09 -18.27
CA CYS A 84 -5.63 -14.13 -18.76
C CYS A 84 -6.14 -12.77 -19.26
N LEU A 85 -5.69 -11.66 -18.66
CA LEU A 85 -6.06 -10.30 -19.06
C LEU A 85 -5.40 -9.91 -20.38
N ALA A 86 -4.11 -10.24 -20.55
CA ALA A 86 -3.42 -10.01 -21.82
C ALA A 86 -4.16 -10.71 -22.96
N ARG A 87 -4.55 -11.98 -22.77
CA ARG A 87 -5.34 -12.74 -23.76
C ARG A 87 -6.67 -12.09 -24.11
N ILE A 88 -7.35 -11.45 -23.15
CA ILE A 88 -8.58 -10.68 -23.41
C ILE A 88 -8.28 -9.50 -24.35
N PHE A 89 -7.23 -8.73 -24.07
CA PHE A 89 -6.84 -7.61 -24.92
C PHE A 89 -6.33 -8.06 -26.30
N ARG A 90 -5.63 -9.21 -26.40
CA ARG A 90 -5.24 -9.80 -27.69
C ARG A 90 -6.46 -10.23 -28.52
N ARG A 91 -7.46 -10.86 -27.88
CA ARG A 91 -8.74 -11.19 -28.57
C ARG A 91 -9.46 -9.94 -29.07
N ALA A 92 -9.43 -8.87 -28.28
CA ALA A 92 -10.01 -7.58 -28.66
C ALA A 92 -9.28 -6.97 -29.87
N ARG A 93 -7.94 -7.04 -29.92
CA ARG A 93 -7.17 -6.70 -31.12
C ARG A 93 -7.61 -7.52 -32.33
N ASP A 94 -7.61 -8.84 -32.22
CA ASP A 94 -7.95 -9.74 -33.34
C ASP A 94 -9.38 -9.51 -33.83
N HIS A 95 -10.29 -9.11 -32.94
CA HIS A 95 -11.64 -8.71 -33.30
C HIS A 95 -11.64 -7.40 -34.08
N TYR A 96 -10.92 -6.38 -33.58
CA TYR A 96 -10.80 -5.09 -34.26
C TYR A 96 -10.22 -5.21 -35.67
N GLU A 97 -9.12 -5.95 -35.83
CA GLU A 97 -8.46 -6.15 -37.13
C GLU A 97 -9.36 -6.87 -38.16
N ARG A 98 -10.29 -7.71 -37.69
CA ARG A 98 -11.22 -8.44 -38.56
C ARG A 98 -12.49 -7.66 -38.89
N VAL A 99 -13.09 -7.00 -37.90
CA VAL A 99 -14.44 -6.42 -38.01
C VAL A 99 -14.39 -4.91 -38.23
N GLY A 100 -13.36 -4.22 -37.72
CA GLY A 100 -13.20 -2.77 -37.85
C GLY A 100 -14.24 -1.93 -37.13
N THR A 101 -15.07 -2.53 -36.28
CA THR A 101 -16.12 -1.83 -35.52
C THR A 101 -15.63 -1.44 -34.13
N GLU A 102 -16.19 -0.35 -33.60
CA GLU A 102 -15.96 0.06 -32.22
C GLU A 102 -16.65 -0.90 -31.24
N PHE A 103 -16.00 -1.13 -30.09
CA PHE A 103 -16.51 -1.99 -29.02
C PHE A 103 -16.03 -1.53 -27.65
N ALA A 104 -16.60 -2.08 -26.60
CA ALA A 104 -16.09 -1.92 -25.25
C ALA A 104 -15.74 -3.28 -24.64
N ILE A 105 -14.70 -3.30 -23.82
CA ILE A 105 -14.37 -4.45 -22.98
C ILE A 105 -14.91 -4.18 -21.59
N ARG A 106 -15.76 -5.07 -21.09
CA ARG A 106 -16.22 -5.03 -19.71
C ARG A 106 -15.53 -6.12 -18.91
N LEU A 107 -14.70 -5.72 -17.96
CA LEU A 107 -14.09 -6.61 -16.97
C LEU A 107 -15.00 -6.63 -15.74
N LEU A 108 -15.48 -7.83 -15.40
CA LEU A 108 -16.39 -8.00 -14.29
C LEU A 108 -15.62 -8.29 -13.00
N PRO A 109 -16.05 -7.74 -11.86
CA PRO A 109 -15.62 -8.23 -10.56
C PRO A 109 -16.25 -9.60 -10.39
N ASP A 110 -15.47 -10.66 -10.62
CA ASP A 110 -15.95 -12.01 -10.45
C ASP A 110 -16.55 -12.21 -9.04
N LYS A 111 -17.77 -12.75 -9.00
CA LYS A 111 -18.49 -13.15 -7.78
C LYS A 111 -18.33 -14.66 -7.53
N GLY A 112 -17.22 -15.23 -7.97
CA GLY A 112 -16.86 -16.63 -7.79
C GLY A 112 -16.85 -17.01 -6.32
N LYS A 113 -17.61 -18.06 -5.98
CA LYS A 113 -17.70 -18.67 -4.65
C LYS A 113 -16.30 -18.99 -4.11
N GLY A 114 -15.74 -18.13 -3.25
CA GLY A 114 -14.72 -18.42 -2.25
C GLY A 114 -13.77 -19.59 -2.52
N LYS A 115 -13.08 -19.62 -3.66
CA LYS A 115 -12.04 -20.60 -3.94
C LYS A 115 -10.72 -19.89 -4.21
N GLU A 116 -9.88 -19.96 -3.19
CA GLU A 116 -8.58 -19.32 -3.03
C GLU A 116 -7.48 -19.87 -3.97
N TYR A 117 -7.83 -20.71 -4.96
CA TYR A 117 -6.86 -21.49 -5.75
C TYR A 117 -7.23 -21.75 -7.22
N ASP A 118 -8.35 -21.23 -7.74
CA ASP A 118 -8.67 -21.46 -9.16
C ASP A 118 -7.90 -20.46 -10.04
N LEU A 119 -7.08 -20.98 -10.95
CA LEU A 119 -6.50 -20.19 -12.05
C LEU A 119 -7.66 -19.51 -12.80
N PRO A 120 -7.63 -18.19 -13.05
CA PRO A 120 -8.71 -17.52 -13.75
C PRO A 120 -8.94 -18.20 -15.11
N SER A 121 -10.03 -18.95 -15.21
CA SER A 121 -10.38 -19.63 -16.45
C SER A 121 -10.84 -18.57 -17.45
N THR A 122 -10.30 -18.59 -18.67
CA THR A 122 -10.58 -17.60 -19.73
C THR A 122 -12.05 -17.46 -20.14
N SER A 123 -12.95 -18.24 -19.54
CA SER A 123 -14.39 -18.24 -19.82
C SER A 123 -15.19 -17.23 -18.98
N GLU A 124 -14.67 -16.74 -17.85
CA GLU A 124 -15.53 -16.11 -16.82
C GLU A 124 -15.36 -14.59 -16.66
N VAL A 125 -14.42 -13.95 -17.35
CA VAL A 125 -13.86 -12.66 -16.86
C VAL A 125 -14.03 -11.44 -17.77
N ALA A 126 -14.42 -11.55 -19.04
CA ALA A 126 -14.63 -10.36 -19.87
C ALA A 126 -15.70 -10.54 -20.93
N GLY A 127 -16.65 -9.59 -20.98
CA GLY A 127 -17.60 -9.46 -22.07
C GLY A 127 -17.10 -8.44 -23.10
N LEU A 128 -17.00 -8.87 -24.36
CA LEU A 128 -16.88 -7.95 -25.50
C LEU A 128 -18.28 -7.41 -25.82
N ILE A 129 -18.48 -6.11 -25.70
CA ILE A 129 -19.76 -5.45 -25.92
C ILE A 129 -19.67 -4.61 -27.20
N VAL A 130 -20.56 -4.88 -28.15
CA VAL A 130 -20.74 -4.07 -29.37
C VAL A 130 -22.06 -3.30 -29.22
N GLY A 131 -22.01 -1.97 -29.20
CA GLY A 131 -23.19 -1.10 -29.05
C GLY A 131 -23.27 -0.31 -27.72
N ASP A 132 -24.45 0.26 -27.43
CA ASP A 132 -24.66 1.16 -26.27
C ASP A 132 -24.69 0.41 -24.92
N ILE A 133 -24.01 0.99 -23.93
CA ILE A 133 -23.54 0.36 -22.69
C ILE A 133 -24.37 0.81 -21.48
N SER A 134 -25.24 1.81 -21.64
CA SER A 134 -25.77 2.63 -20.53
C SER A 134 -26.63 1.89 -19.48
N SER A 135 -27.31 0.79 -19.85
CA SER A 135 -28.37 0.21 -19.00
C SER A 135 -27.94 -0.95 -18.09
N THR A 136 -26.71 -1.50 -18.23
CA THR A 136 -26.31 -2.73 -17.50
C THR A 136 -25.01 -2.64 -16.70
N ILE A 137 -24.34 -1.48 -16.64
CA ILE A 137 -23.04 -1.33 -15.96
C ILE A 137 -23.19 -1.44 -14.44
N GLY A 138 -22.49 -2.39 -13.82
CA GLY A 138 -22.40 -2.52 -12.38
C GLY A 138 -21.47 -1.47 -11.76
N VAL A 139 -21.70 -1.12 -10.49
CA VAL A 139 -20.96 -0.08 -9.75
C VAL A 139 -19.44 -0.35 -9.66
N ARG A 140 -19.04 -1.61 -9.76
CA ARG A 140 -17.63 -2.04 -9.67
C ARG A 140 -17.02 -2.40 -11.02
N ASP A 141 -17.78 -2.38 -12.11
CA ASP A 141 -17.29 -2.89 -13.39
C ASP A 141 -16.28 -1.94 -14.02
N ILE A 142 -15.24 -2.52 -14.63
CA ILE A 142 -14.28 -1.75 -15.43
C ILE A 142 -14.74 -1.83 -16.88
N VAL A 143 -14.98 -0.69 -17.51
CA VAL A 143 -15.47 -0.60 -18.89
C VAL A 143 -14.46 0.17 -19.71
N VAL A 144 -13.71 -0.54 -20.53
CA VAL A 144 -12.68 0.04 -21.39
C VAL A 144 -13.27 0.25 -22.78
N GLN A 145 -13.53 1.51 -23.13
CA GLN A 145 -14.15 1.87 -24.40
C GLN A 145 -13.11 1.99 -25.53
N PHE A 146 -13.54 1.74 -26.77
CA PHE A 146 -12.68 1.81 -27.95
C PHE A 146 -11.95 3.15 -28.08
N GLN A 147 -12.72 4.24 -28.19
CA GLN A 147 -12.24 5.60 -28.12
C GLN A 147 -13.00 6.32 -27.02
N TYR A 148 -12.28 6.98 -26.14
CA TYR A 148 -12.87 7.80 -25.10
C TYR A 148 -11.87 8.85 -24.63
N ASP A 149 -12.34 10.09 -24.50
CA ASP A 149 -11.46 11.23 -24.18
C ASP A 149 -11.17 11.36 -22.69
N THR A 150 -11.82 10.57 -21.84
CA THR A 150 -11.63 10.65 -20.39
C THR A 150 -11.14 9.34 -19.80
N LEU A 151 -10.32 9.44 -18.78
CA LEU A 151 -9.82 8.28 -18.06
C LEU A 151 -10.87 7.81 -17.05
N GLN A 152 -11.23 6.52 -17.11
CA GLN A 152 -12.11 5.91 -16.12
C GLN A 152 -11.30 5.58 -14.86
N GLN A 153 -11.85 5.92 -13.69
CA GLN A 153 -11.26 5.52 -12.42
C GLN A 153 -11.63 4.07 -12.09
N ILE A 154 -10.63 3.25 -11.75
CA ILE A 154 -10.83 1.92 -11.18
C ILE A 154 -10.97 2.06 -9.66
N ARG A 155 -11.94 1.36 -9.08
CA ARG A 155 -12.08 1.30 -7.62
C ARG A 155 -11.01 0.41 -7.00
N ASP A 156 -10.48 0.85 -5.86
CA ASP A 156 -9.48 0.14 -5.06
C ASP A 156 -9.97 -1.17 -4.43
N ASP A 157 -11.29 -1.39 -4.39
CA ASP A 157 -11.93 -2.63 -3.95
C ASP A 157 -12.24 -3.60 -5.10
N HIS A 158 -11.77 -3.30 -6.32
CA HIS A 158 -11.89 -4.20 -7.47
C HIS A 158 -10.82 -5.30 -7.42
N PRO A 159 -11.18 -6.58 -7.61
CA PRO A 159 -10.22 -7.69 -7.62
C PRO A 159 -9.02 -7.48 -8.58
N LEU A 160 -9.25 -6.91 -9.76
CA LEU A 160 -8.20 -6.67 -10.77
C LEU A 160 -7.37 -5.39 -10.54
N TYR A 161 -7.61 -4.64 -9.44
CA TYR A 161 -7.00 -3.32 -9.23
C TYR A 161 -5.46 -3.35 -9.25
N MET A 162 -4.86 -4.38 -8.64
CA MET A 162 -3.40 -4.53 -8.60
C MET A 162 -2.84 -5.28 -9.81
N SER A 163 -3.53 -6.31 -10.32
CA SER A 163 -3.03 -7.12 -11.44
C SER A 163 -3.02 -6.33 -12.76
N LEU A 164 -3.96 -5.40 -12.96
CA LEU A 164 -3.93 -4.47 -14.09
C LEU A 164 -2.75 -3.48 -14.03
N GLN A 165 -2.34 -3.09 -12.83
CA GLN A 165 -1.23 -2.15 -12.63
C GLN A 165 0.15 -2.84 -12.67
N TYR A 166 0.22 -4.09 -12.22
CA TYR A 166 1.47 -4.84 -12.05
C TYR A 166 1.48 -6.20 -12.78
N PRO A 167 1.38 -6.25 -14.12
CA PRO A 167 1.35 -7.52 -14.86
C PRO A 167 2.56 -8.44 -14.61
N LEU A 168 3.74 -7.88 -14.30
CA LEU A 168 4.94 -8.66 -14.01
C LEU A 168 4.96 -9.26 -12.59
N LEU A 169 4.25 -8.65 -11.64
CA LEU A 169 4.09 -9.22 -10.30
C LEU A 169 2.95 -10.26 -10.26
N PHE A 170 2.00 -10.14 -11.21
CA PHE A 170 0.81 -10.98 -11.37
C PHE A 170 0.74 -11.55 -12.79
N PRO A 171 1.68 -12.44 -13.16
CA PRO A 171 1.85 -12.90 -14.54
C PRO A 171 0.65 -13.70 -15.06
N TYR A 172 -0.19 -14.25 -14.19
CA TYR A 172 -1.40 -14.98 -14.61
C TYR A 172 -2.65 -14.10 -14.65
N GLY A 173 -2.56 -12.83 -14.26
CA GLY A 173 -3.70 -11.93 -14.14
C GLY A 173 -4.56 -12.26 -12.93
N GLU A 174 -3.92 -12.68 -11.83
CA GLU A 174 -4.56 -13.16 -10.61
C GLU A 174 -5.48 -12.09 -9.99
N TYR A 175 -6.53 -12.57 -9.31
CA TYR A 175 -7.41 -11.72 -8.54
C TYR A 175 -6.75 -11.27 -7.24
N GLY A 176 -6.77 -9.95 -7.03
CA GLY A 176 -6.36 -9.28 -5.81
C GLY A 176 -7.45 -9.24 -4.74
N PHE A 177 -7.37 -8.24 -3.87
CA PHE A 177 -8.31 -8.04 -2.78
C PHE A 177 -9.71 -7.66 -3.28
N HIS A 178 -10.74 -8.21 -2.63
CA HIS A 178 -12.10 -7.66 -2.66
C HIS A 178 -12.76 -7.76 -1.27
N PRO A 179 -13.79 -6.95 -0.96
CA PRO A 179 -14.33 -6.85 0.40
C PRO A 179 -15.05 -8.09 0.92
N GLU A 180 -15.35 -9.05 0.04
CA GLU A 180 -16.18 -10.22 0.33
C GLU A 180 -15.34 -11.50 0.49
N ILE A 181 -14.01 -11.39 0.65
CA ILE A 181 -13.15 -12.55 0.92
C ILE A 181 -13.40 -13.04 2.36
N PRO A 182 -13.83 -14.30 2.58
CA PRO A 182 -14.12 -14.82 3.92
C PRO A 182 -12.88 -14.87 4.82
N LEU A 183 -13.05 -14.50 6.09
CA LEU A 183 -12.04 -14.68 7.12
C LEU A 183 -12.19 -16.08 7.74
N HIS A 184 -11.30 -17.01 7.41
CA HIS A 184 -11.24 -18.32 8.04
C HIS A 184 -10.36 -18.28 9.29
N LEU A 185 -10.97 -18.25 10.49
CA LEU A 185 -10.26 -18.40 11.76
C LEU A 185 -10.43 -19.83 12.28
N GLN A 186 -9.33 -20.49 12.65
CA GLN A 186 -9.36 -21.84 13.27
C GLN A 186 -10.00 -21.87 14.67
N THR A 187 -10.39 -20.72 15.21
CA THR A 187 -11.04 -20.63 16.52
C THR A 187 -12.42 -20.01 16.35
N ASP A 188 -13.46 -20.72 16.81
CA ASP A 188 -14.89 -20.33 16.81
C ASP A 188 -15.22 -19.06 17.62
N THR A 189 -14.25 -18.18 17.86
CA THR A 189 -14.37 -17.06 18.81
C THR A 189 -14.69 -15.72 18.17
N SER A 190 -14.66 -15.58 16.84
CA SER A 190 -14.95 -14.29 16.20
C SER A 190 -16.44 -14.12 15.93
N ARG A 191 -17.17 -13.62 16.93
CA ARG A 191 -18.58 -13.18 16.79
C ARG A 191 -18.75 -11.90 15.96
N THR A 192 -17.69 -11.24 15.48
CA THR A 192 -17.76 -9.82 15.06
C THR A 192 -17.31 -9.51 13.65
N ARG A 193 -16.50 -10.34 12.97
CA ARG A 193 -15.99 -9.99 11.63
C ARG A 193 -15.89 -11.21 10.71
N GLN A 194 -16.63 -11.14 9.60
CA GLN A 194 -16.80 -12.24 8.63
C GLN A 194 -15.81 -12.21 7.46
N PHE A 195 -15.27 -11.05 7.09
CA PHE A 195 -14.43 -10.86 5.90
C PHE A 195 -13.02 -10.39 6.22
N LEU A 196 -12.06 -10.69 5.35
CA LEU A 196 -10.69 -10.19 5.42
C LEU A 196 -10.63 -8.67 5.22
N THR A 197 -9.76 -8.00 5.99
CA THR A 197 -9.42 -6.59 5.73
C THR A 197 -8.36 -6.53 4.64
N ILE A 198 -8.37 -5.45 3.85
CA ILE A 198 -7.34 -5.16 2.83
C ILE A 198 -5.91 -5.31 3.38
N ARG A 199 -5.66 -4.82 4.59
CA ARG A 199 -4.36 -4.95 5.26
C ARG A 199 -3.95 -6.41 5.47
N GLN A 200 -4.86 -7.25 5.97
CA GLN A 200 -4.55 -8.66 6.25
C GLN A 200 -4.25 -9.42 4.96
N TYR A 201 -5.06 -9.21 3.93
CA TYR A 201 -4.85 -9.81 2.62
C TYR A 201 -3.46 -9.47 2.06
N TYR A 202 -3.10 -8.19 1.97
CA TYR A 202 -1.79 -7.83 1.41
C TYR A 202 -0.62 -8.17 2.33
N THR A 203 -0.82 -8.18 3.65
CA THR A 203 0.23 -8.61 4.60
C THR A 203 0.55 -10.08 4.42
N SER A 204 -0.45 -10.94 4.16
CA SER A 204 -0.20 -12.36 3.89
C SER A 204 0.49 -12.56 2.53
N GLN A 205 0.18 -11.75 1.53
CA GLN A 205 0.81 -11.82 0.20
C GLN A 205 2.31 -11.48 0.22
N ILE A 206 2.72 -10.45 0.97
CA ILE A 206 4.14 -10.07 1.09
C ILE A 206 4.91 -10.93 2.11
N GLN A 207 4.22 -11.79 2.85
CA GLN A 207 4.85 -12.68 3.80
C GLN A 207 5.59 -13.80 3.06
N THR A 208 6.82 -14.07 3.48
CA THR A 208 7.58 -15.21 2.95
C THR A 208 6.98 -16.52 3.45
N CYS A 209 6.35 -17.26 2.54
CA CYS A 209 5.68 -18.54 2.77
C CYS A 209 6.32 -19.62 1.88
N LEU A 210 6.83 -20.70 2.48
CA LEU A 210 7.59 -21.73 1.76
C LEU A 210 6.80 -22.47 0.68
N ASN A 211 5.47 -22.51 0.83
CA ASN A 211 4.56 -23.24 -0.04
C ASN A 211 3.94 -22.34 -1.12
N GLN A 212 4.41 -21.11 -1.27
CA GLN A 212 3.87 -20.12 -2.20
C GLN A 212 4.96 -19.57 -3.12
N GLY A 213 4.53 -19.08 -4.29
CA GLY A 213 5.42 -18.40 -5.23
C GLY A 213 6.08 -17.17 -4.61
N MET A 214 7.36 -16.96 -4.90
CA MET A 214 8.14 -15.85 -4.36
C MET A 214 8.24 -14.65 -5.32
N THR A 215 7.48 -14.66 -6.43
CA THR A 215 7.52 -13.65 -7.49
C THR A 215 7.34 -12.24 -6.93
N LEU A 216 6.29 -12.03 -6.12
CA LEU A 216 5.98 -10.75 -5.52
C LEU A 216 7.14 -10.23 -4.66
N ILE A 217 7.61 -11.05 -3.70
CA ILE A 217 8.65 -10.64 -2.75
C ILE A 217 10.04 -10.50 -3.38
N LYS A 218 10.26 -11.07 -4.57
CA LYS A 218 11.50 -10.93 -5.35
C LYS A 218 11.44 -9.77 -6.36
N GLY A 219 10.37 -8.99 -6.38
CA GLY A 219 10.19 -7.86 -7.30
C GLY A 219 11.11 -6.65 -7.05
N GLY A 220 11.91 -6.63 -5.98
CA GLY A 220 12.86 -5.55 -5.68
C GLY A 220 12.22 -4.16 -5.68
N ARG A 221 12.71 -3.24 -6.52
CA ARG A 221 12.13 -1.89 -6.64
C ARG A 221 10.66 -1.91 -7.06
N LEU A 222 10.23 -2.88 -7.86
CA LEU A 222 8.83 -3.02 -8.26
C LEU A 222 7.95 -3.43 -7.06
N LEU A 223 8.48 -4.27 -6.16
CA LEU A 223 7.83 -4.57 -4.88
C LEU A 223 7.66 -3.32 -4.02
N HIS A 224 8.64 -2.40 -4.02
CA HIS A 224 8.52 -1.16 -3.24
C HIS A 224 7.35 -0.30 -3.73
N GLN A 225 7.23 -0.16 -5.05
CA GLN A 225 6.12 0.57 -5.65
C GLN A 225 4.77 -0.09 -5.29
N PHE A 226 4.70 -1.41 -5.42
CA PHE A 226 3.53 -2.19 -5.01
C PHE A 226 3.17 -1.99 -3.53
N VAL A 227 4.14 -2.04 -2.62
CA VAL A 227 3.91 -1.84 -1.17
C VAL A 227 3.39 -0.43 -0.87
N VAL A 228 3.91 0.59 -1.56
CA VAL A 228 3.42 1.97 -1.43
C VAL A 228 1.98 2.09 -1.92
N ASP A 229 1.66 1.51 -3.08
CA ASP A 229 0.31 1.54 -3.64
C ASP A 229 -0.68 0.81 -2.72
N VAL A 230 -0.32 -0.39 -2.23
CA VAL A 230 -1.09 -1.13 -1.22
C VAL A 230 -1.33 -0.26 0.02
N TYR A 231 -0.30 0.42 0.52
CA TYR A 231 -0.43 1.29 1.68
C TYR A 231 -1.42 2.45 1.42
N THR A 232 -1.36 3.06 0.24
CA THR A 232 -2.32 4.10 -0.14
C THR A 232 -3.75 3.57 -0.25
N ALA A 233 -3.95 2.37 -0.80
CA ALA A 233 -5.25 1.70 -0.84
C ALA A 233 -5.79 1.41 0.56
N ILE A 234 -4.96 0.92 1.48
CA ILE A 234 -5.34 0.69 2.89
C ILE A 234 -5.73 2.02 3.57
N LYS A 235 -4.99 3.10 3.33
CA LYS A 235 -5.30 4.41 3.90
C LYS A 235 -6.59 4.97 3.32
N GLU A 236 -6.83 4.80 2.03
CA GLU A 236 -8.07 5.24 1.39
C GLU A 236 -9.29 4.47 1.90
N ASP A 237 -9.19 3.15 2.06
CA ASP A 237 -10.24 2.33 2.67
C ASP A 237 -10.59 2.83 4.09
N ARG A 238 -9.57 3.10 4.92
CA ARG A 238 -9.76 3.69 6.26
C ARG A 238 -10.42 5.07 6.22
N LEU A 239 -10.04 5.93 5.26
CA LEU A 239 -10.64 7.26 5.09
C LEU A 239 -12.08 7.16 4.62
N ARG A 240 -12.39 6.26 3.69
CA ARG A 240 -13.75 5.97 3.21
C ARG A 240 -14.61 5.45 4.35
N TRP A 241 -14.11 4.52 5.14
CA TRP A 241 -14.82 4.02 6.32
C TRP A 241 -15.11 5.16 7.30
N ALA A 242 -14.11 5.98 7.63
CA ALA A 242 -14.32 7.12 8.52
C ALA A 242 -15.36 8.09 7.97
N ARG A 243 -15.30 8.43 6.68
CA ARG A 243 -16.28 9.30 6.00
C ARG A 243 -17.70 8.76 6.07
N ASN A 244 -17.88 7.45 5.90
CA ASN A 244 -19.20 6.82 5.81
C ASN A 244 -19.79 6.45 7.17
N ASN A 245 -19.02 6.44 8.25
CA ASN A 245 -19.44 6.01 9.59
C ASN A 245 -19.30 7.16 10.63
N GLN A 246 -19.60 8.40 10.21
CA GLN A 246 -19.47 9.58 11.07
C GLN A 246 -20.44 9.57 12.27
N ASP A 247 -21.59 8.93 12.11
CA ASP A 247 -22.58 8.66 13.15
C ASP A 247 -22.05 7.70 14.22
N VAL A 248 -21.36 6.62 13.81
CA VAL A 248 -20.69 5.67 14.71
C VAL A 248 -19.52 6.32 15.43
N LEU A 249 -18.78 7.18 14.72
CA LEU A 249 -17.62 7.90 15.22
C LEU A 249 -17.99 9.06 16.15
N ARG A 250 -18.95 8.86 17.09
CA ARG A 250 -19.38 9.80 18.16
C ARG A 250 -18.94 11.24 17.90
N ALA A 251 -19.44 11.81 16.81
CA ALA A 251 -19.21 13.21 16.49
C ALA A 251 -19.80 14.12 17.58
N GLU A 252 -20.62 13.57 18.49
CA GLU A 252 -21.11 14.20 19.71
C GLU A 252 -20.03 14.73 20.68
N LEU A 253 -18.75 14.33 20.57
CA LEU A 253 -17.64 14.95 21.32
C LEU A 253 -17.23 16.35 20.77
N TYR A 254 -18.19 17.05 20.18
CA TYR A 254 -18.07 18.30 19.42
C TYR A 254 -18.24 19.57 20.27
N SER A 255 -18.10 19.50 21.59
CA SER A 255 -17.90 20.72 22.41
C SER A 255 -16.71 21.54 21.89
N ASN A 256 -15.74 20.89 21.25
CA ASN A 256 -14.52 21.54 20.74
C ASN A 256 -14.65 22.06 19.28
N VAL A 257 -15.73 21.72 18.56
CA VAL A 257 -15.95 22.25 17.20
C VAL A 257 -16.88 23.44 17.19
N LEU A 258 -17.74 23.58 18.20
CA LEU A 258 -18.36 24.87 18.54
C LEU A 258 -17.29 25.97 18.71
N ASP A 259 -16.13 25.61 19.26
CA ASP A 259 -14.98 26.52 19.45
C ASP A 259 -14.24 26.88 18.13
N ALA A 260 -14.33 26.02 17.11
CA ALA A 260 -13.73 26.24 15.79
C ALA A 260 -14.67 26.97 14.81
N VAL A 261 -15.97 26.73 14.91
CA VAL A 261 -16.99 27.52 14.19
C VAL A 261 -17.03 28.97 14.71
N SER A 262 -16.75 29.17 16.00
CA SER A 262 -16.56 30.50 16.60
C SER A 262 -15.35 31.28 16.07
N LYS A 263 -14.46 30.66 15.26
CA LYS A 263 -13.28 31.31 14.65
C LYS A 263 -13.51 31.91 13.25
N GLY A 264 -14.72 31.86 12.70
CA GLY A 264 -15.11 32.73 11.58
C GLY A 264 -14.82 32.24 10.15
N ASP A 265 -14.53 30.95 9.93
CA ASP A 265 -14.42 30.37 8.58
C ASP A 265 -15.83 30.21 7.96
N THR A 266 -16.30 31.23 7.23
CA THR A 266 -17.68 31.35 6.72
C THR A 266 -17.85 31.03 5.23
N ASP A 267 -16.84 30.50 4.54
CA ASP A 267 -16.96 30.17 3.11
C ASP A 267 -17.30 28.69 2.86
N ALA A 268 -18.59 28.41 2.74
CA ALA A 268 -19.13 27.07 2.49
C ALA A 268 -18.73 26.48 1.11
N LYS A 269 -18.23 27.30 0.16
CA LYS A 269 -17.85 26.82 -1.19
C LYS A 269 -16.45 26.22 -1.28
N ILE A 270 -15.55 26.57 -0.35
CA ILE A 270 -14.18 26.01 -0.25
C ILE A 270 -14.18 24.71 0.57
N ILE A 271 -15.26 24.48 1.31
CA ILE A 271 -15.42 23.38 2.26
C ILE A 271 -16.20 22.25 1.57
N GLY A 272 -15.50 21.42 0.78
CA GLY A 272 -16.00 20.06 0.55
C GLY A 272 -16.33 19.42 1.90
N GLN A 273 -17.39 18.61 2.00
CA GLN A 273 -17.88 18.06 3.27
C GLN A 273 -16.73 17.59 4.19
N ARG A 274 -16.41 18.39 5.21
CA ARG A 274 -15.36 18.09 6.19
C ARG A 274 -15.91 17.02 7.13
N PHE A 275 -15.46 15.78 6.96
CA PHE A 275 -15.72 14.71 7.92
C PHE A 275 -14.56 14.60 8.92
N ILE A 276 -14.85 14.14 10.12
CA ILE A 276 -13.90 14.10 11.23
C ILE A 276 -13.12 12.80 11.20
N LEU A 277 -11.82 12.91 11.40
CA LEU A 277 -11.00 11.74 11.68
C LEU A 277 -10.84 11.56 13.19
N PRO A 278 -11.05 10.35 13.72
CA PRO A 278 -10.84 10.05 15.14
C PRO A 278 -9.35 10.12 15.51
N PRO A 279 -9.02 10.27 16.81
CA PRO A 279 -7.64 10.20 17.32
C PRO A 279 -6.91 8.90 16.95
N SER A 280 -7.65 7.79 16.75
CA SER A 280 -7.09 6.52 16.27
C SER A 280 -6.51 6.56 14.85
N PHE A 281 -6.80 7.61 14.06
CA PHE A 281 -6.20 7.78 12.73
C PHE A 281 -4.77 8.32 12.85
N THR A 282 -3.78 7.45 12.64
CA THR A 282 -2.36 7.72 12.86
C THR A 282 -1.82 8.87 12.00
N GLY A 283 -0.89 9.65 12.56
CA GLY A 283 -0.17 10.73 11.86
C GLY A 283 -0.93 12.06 11.76
N ARG A 284 -2.13 12.17 12.34
CA ARG A 284 -2.93 13.40 12.38
C ARG A 284 -2.70 14.20 13.67
N PRO A 285 -3.04 15.50 13.70
CA PRO A 285 -2.89 16.31 14.92
C PRO A 285 -3.61 15.72 16.14
N ARG A 286 -4.82 15.17 15.99
CA ARG A 286 -5.57 14.54 17.09
C ARG A 286 -4.87 13.31 17.66
N TYR A 287 -4.29 12.47 16.80
CA TYR A 287 -3.46 11.33 17.21
C TYR A 287 -2.24 11.78 18.02
N LEU A 288 -1.56 12.84 17.58
CA LEU A 288 -0.38 13.37 18.27
C LEU A 288 -0.74 13.96 19.65
N VAL A 289 -1.87 14.68 19.74
CA VAL A 289 -2.38 15.24 20.99
C VAL A 289 -2.74 14.12 21.98
N GLU A 290 -3.42 13.07 21.52
CA GLU A 290 -3.72 11.90 22.35
C GLU A 290 -2.45 11.24 22.88
N LYS A 291 -1.45 10.99 22.02
CA LYS A 291 -0.16 10.42 22.44
C LYS A 291 0.59 11.30 23.43
N TYR A 292 0.48 12.61 23.30
CA TYR A 292 1.05 13.56 24.26
C TYR A 292 0.35 13.49 25.63
N HIS A 293 -0.98 13.37 25.65
CA HIS A 293 -1.73 13.18 26.88
C HIS A 293 -1.42 11.83 27.54
N ASP A 294 -1.32 10.75 26.77
CA ASP A 294 -0.87 9.44 27.24
C ASP A 294 0.51 9.57 27.92
N ALA A 295 1.46 10.23 27.25
CA ALA A 295 2.80 10.44 27.79
C ALA A 295 2.77 11.23 29.12
N LYS A 296 1.99 12.33 29.18
CA LYS A 296 1.83 13.13 30.39
C LYS A 296 1.22 12.34 31.54
N ALA A 297 0.22 11.49 31.28
CA ALA A 297 -0.40 10.65 32.29
C ALA A 297 0.63 9.67 32.88
N ILE A 298 1.47 9.08 32.04
CA ILE A 298 2.56 8.20 32.50
C ILE A 298 3.60 8.99 33.29
N CYS A 299 4.00 10.20 32.85
CA CYS A 299 4.92 11.05 33.62
C CYS A 299 4.34 11.48 34.97
N ARG A 300 3.02 11.64 35.08
CA ARG A 300 2.37 11.96 36.35
C ARG A 300 2.46 10.81 37.35
N GLU A 301 2.25 9.58 36.88
CA GLU A 301 2.30 8.38 37.72
C GLU A 301 3.73 7.95 38.05
N PHE A 302 4.59 7.96 37.04
CA PHE A 302 5.95 7.43 37.14
C PHE A 302 7.01 8.53 37.19
N GLY A 303 6.69 9.81 37.28
CA GLY A 303 7.68 10.89 37.25
C GLY A 303 8.30 11.09 35.87
N ASN A 304 9.18 12.09 35.75
CA ASN A 304 9.76 12.48 34.47
C ASN A 304 10.78 11.46 33.94
N PRO A 305 10.93 11.31 32.61
CA PRO A 305 12.00 10.52 32.00
C PRO A 305 13.39 11.00 32.41
N ASP A 306 14.26 10.06 32.81
CA ASP A 306 15.69 10.32 33.01
C ASP A 306 16.50 10.09 31.72
N LEU A 307 16.00 9.23 30.83
CA LEU A 307 16.69 8.80 29.62
C LEU A 307 15.81 8.95 28.38
N PHE A 308 16.40 9.48 27.31
CA PHE A 308 15.83 9.49 25.98
C PHE A 308 16.59 8.47 25.11
N ILE A 309 15.99 7.30 24.89
CA ILE A 309 16.61 6.23 24.10
C ILE A 309 16.02 6.22 22.70
N THR A 310 16.88 6.38 21.70
CA THR A 310 16.54 6.18 20.28
C THR A 310 17.07 4.83 19.80
N MET A 311 16.19 4.01 19.24
CA MET A 311 16.58 2.76 18.57
C MET A 311 16.33 2.84 17.07
N THR A 312 17.41 2.82 16.30
CA THR A 312 17.38 2.85 14.84
C THR A 312 17.42 1.43 14.28
N ALA A 313 16.67 1.17 13.21
CA ALA A 313 16.75 -0.10 12.49
C ALA A 313 18.15 -0.27 11.88
N ASN A 314 18.67 -1.50 11.87
CA ASN A 314 19.95 -1.80 11.25
C ASN A 314 19.78 -2.90 10.19
N PRO A 315 19.96 -2.60 8.89
CA PRO A 315 19.83 -3.58 7.81
C PRO A 315 20.86 -4.72 7.92
N ASN A 316 21.94 -4.50 8.68
CA ASN A 316 22.99 -5.50 8.88
C ASN A 316 22.70 -6.53 9.98
N TRP A 317 21.51 -6.53 10.60
CA TRP A 317 21.17 -7.55 11.58
C TRP A 317 21.21 -8.95 10.98
N ARG A 318 21.72 -9.90 11.76
CA ARG A 318 21.95 -11.28 11.34
C ARG A 318 20.66 -11.92 10.81
N GLU A 319 19.53 -11.68 11.50
CA GLU A 319 18.22 -12.21 11.12
C GLU A 319 17.78 -11.74 9.73
N ILE A 320 18.11 -10.50 9.36
CA ILE A 320 17.80 -9.96 8.03
C ILE A 320 18.71 -10.62 6.99
N LYS A 321 20.04 -10.65 7.23
CA LYS A 321 21.00 -11.28 6.31
C LYS A 321 20.71 -12.77 6.08
N GLU A 322 20.38 -13.52 7.13
CA GLU A 322 20.00 -14.93 7.05
C GLU A 322 18.72 -15.13 6.23
N HIS A 323 17.71 -14.26 6.42
CA HIS A 323 16.48 -14.32 5.64
C HIS A 323 16.73 -14.06 4.15
N ILE A 324 17.51 -13.02 3.83
CA ILE A 324 17.84 -12.63 2.45
C ILE A 324 18.67 -13.73 1.77
N GLY A 325 19.71 -14.23 2.45
CA GLY A 325 20.53 -15.32 1.91
C GLY A 325 19.75 -16.62 1.66
N LYS A 326 18.68 -16.87 2.42
CA LYS A 326 17.86 -18.08 2.27
C LYS A 326 16.76 -17.95 1.21
N TYR A 327 16.12 -16.80 1.12
CA TYR A 327 14.90 -16.61 0.33
C TYR A 327 15.09 -15.72 -0.91
N GLY A 328 16.31 -15.20 -1.12
CA GLY A 328 16.65 -14.31 -2.21
C GLY A 328 16.49 -12.83 -1.84
N GLY A 329 17.05 -11.99 -2.70
CA GLY A 329 17.28 -10.56 -2.48
C GLY A 329 18.78 -10.29 -2.48
N ASP A 330 19.18 -9.22 -3.15
CA ASP A 330 20.60 -8.83 -3.21
C ASP A 330 20.95 -7.88 -2.07
N SER A 331 19.95 -7.13 -1.61
CA SER A 331 20.08 -6.14 -0.53
C SER A 331 18.98 -6.31 0.51
N PRO A 332 19.26 -6.05 1.80
CA PRO A 332 18.23 -5.85 2.83
C PRO A 332 17.14 -4.85 2.40
N ASN A 333 17.53 -3.85 1.62
CA ASN A 333 16.63 -2.84 1.09
C ASN A 333 15.55 -3.42 0.18
N ASP A 334 15.74 -4.59 -0.44
CA ASP A 334 14.74 -5.22 -1.31
C ASP A 334 13.55 -5.77 -0.51
N ARG A 335 13.70 -5.91 0.82
CA ARG A 335 12.71 -6.47 1.74
C ARG A 335 12.46 -5.54 2.93
N PRO A 336 11.92 -4.32 2.69
CA PRO A 336 11.66 -3.36 3.75
C PRO A 336 10.66 -3.88 4.79
N ASP A 337 9.76 -4.79 4.40
CA ASP A 337 8.83 -5.45 5.31
C ASP A 337 9.55 -6.29 6.37
N ILE A 338 10.63 -6.99 6.00
CA ILE A 338 11.44 -7.80 6.92
C ILE A 338 12.22 -6.89 7.86
N GLU A 339 12.83 -5.82 7.35
CA GLU A 339 13.52 -4.83 8.18
C GLU A 339 12.58 -4.23 9.24
N CYS A 340 11.38 -3.84 8.82
CA CYS A 340 10.32 -3.33 9.72
C CYS A 340 9.95 -4.34 10.79
N ARG A 341 9.74 -5.62 10.41
CA ARG A 341 9.37 -6.69 11.34
C ARG A 341 10.48 -6.97 12.34
N VAL A 342 11.72 -7.11 11.89
CA VAL A 342 12.87 -7.33 12.80
C VAL A 342 13.06 -6.13 13.71
N SER A 343 12.96 -4.91 13.18
CA SER A 343 13.00 -3.67 13.97
C SER A 343 11.92 -3.67 15.05
N LYS A 344 10.67 -4.01 14.70
CA LYS A 344 9.56 -4.12 15.66
C LYS A 344 9.83 -5.17 16.74
N MET A 345 10.33 -6.35 16.37
CA MET A 345 10.69 -7.40 17.33
C MET A 345 11.82 -6.99 18.26
N LYS A 346 12.86 -6.32 17.75
CA LYS A 346 13.96 -5.79 18.56
C LYS A 346 13.49 -4.67 19.50
N LYS A 347 12.57 -3.81 19.04
CA LYS A 347 11.94 -2.78 19.87
C LYS A 347 11.24 -3.44 21.06
N LEU A 348 10.39 -4.44 20.82
CA LEU A 348 9.63 -5.13 21.86
C LEU A 348 10.49 -5.91 22.86
N ARG A 349 11.64 -6.43 22.42
CA ARG A 349 12.60 -7.12 23.30
C ARG A 349 13.45 -6.14 24.15
N GLY A 350 13.35 -4.84 23.88
CA GLY A 350 14.19 -3.81 24.49
C GLY A 350 15.61 -3.75 23.89
N PRO A 351 16.32 -2.62 24.03
CA PRO A 351 17.69 -2.51 23.53
C PRO A 351 18.59 -3.53 24.22
N PRO A 352 19.47 -4.25 23.48
CA PRO A 352 20.59 -4.90 24.14
C PRO A 352 21.41 -3.80 24.82
N VAL A 353 21.52 -3.84 26.15
CA VAL A 353 22.38 -2.91 26.91
C VAL A 353 23.82 -3.15 26.48
N ARG A 354 24.26 -2.51 25.39
CA ARG A 354 25.66 -2.48 24.97
C ARG A 354 26.38 -1.53 25.91
N ARG A 355 26.91 -2.07 27.02
CA ARG A 355 28.09 -1.68 27.83
C ARG A 355 28.57 -0.20 27.86
N LYS A 356 27.69 0.78 27.64
CA LYS A 356 27.95 2.22 27.81
C LYS A 356 26.96 2.89 28.76
N ALA A 357 26.02 2.13 29.32
CA ALA A 357 25.25 2.56 30.47
C ALA A 357 25.99 2.13 31.75
N PRO A 358 25.95 2.91 32.84
CA PRO A 358 26.58 2.56 34.11
C PRO A 358 26.15 1.15 34.54
N ARG A 359 27.09 0.39 35.14
CA ARG A 359 27.04 -1.07 35.34
C ARG A 359 25.83 -1.63 36.11
N ASN A 360 24.92 -0.79 36.64
CA ASN A 360 23.89 -1.17 37.61
C ASN A 360 22.46 -0.82 37.17
N ILE A 361 22.04 -1.13 35.95
CA ILE A 361 20.63 -0.99 35.53
C ILE A 361 19.95 -2.36 35.50
N PRO A 362 19.17 -2.75 36.52
CA PRO A 362 18.36 -3.95 36.46
C PRO A 362 17.22 -3.77 35.43
N ARG A 363 16.97 -4.82 34.63
CA ARG A 363 16.01 -4.80 33.51
C ARG A 363 14.57 -4.47 33.93
N GLU A 364 14.22 -4.73 35.18
CA GLU A 364 12.90 -4.49 35.78
C GLU A 364 12.55 -3.00 35.98
N ASN A 365 13.54 -2.10 35.88
CA ASN A 365 13.33 -0.65 36.00
C ASN A 365 13.15 0.07 34.65
N VAL A 366 13.08 -0.64 33.53
CA VAL A 366 12.86 -0.03 32.20
C VAL A 366 11.38 -0.07 31.85
N LEU A 367 10.65 1.00 32.19
CA LEU A 367 9.37 1.28 31.55
C LEU A 367 9.63 1.74 30.10
N GLY A 368 8.77 1.38 29.16
CA GLY A 368 8.94 1.74 27.74
C GLY A 368 7.67 2.37 27.21
N ILE A 369 7.71 3.65 26.86
CA ILE A 369 6.57 4.39 26.30
C ILE A 369 6.76 4.57 24.80
N TYR A 370 6.05 3.81 23.99
CA TYR A 370 6.08 3.95 22.54
C TYR A 370 5.24 5.13 22.07
N LEU A 371 5.91 6.21 21.69
CA LEU A 371 5.30 7.34 20.97
C LEU A 371 5.51 7.15 19.46
N GLY A 372 4.78 6.19 18.88
CA GLY A 372 4.87 5.90 17.45
C GLY A 372 3.83 4.87 17.00
N SER A 373 3.30 5.05 15.79
CA SER A 373 2.38 4.08 15.19
C SER A 373 3.18 2.89 14.68
N SER A 374 2.68 1.67 14.90
CA SER A 374 3.23 0.47 14.27
C SER A 374 3.09 0.42 12.75
N ASP A 375 2.35 1.37 12.17
CA ASP A 375 2.07 1.47 10.73
C ASP A 375 3.04 2.42 10.00
N GLU A 376 3.88 3.18 10.70
CA GLU A 376 4.84 4.10 10.10
C GLU A 376 6.26 3.77 10.62
N MET A 377 7.17 3.42 9.71
CA MET A 377 8.60 3.49 10.00
C MET A 377 8.88 4.92 10.43
N PHE A 378 9.17 5.14 11.71
CA PHE A 378 10.30 5.89 12.24
C PHE A 378 10.05 6.17 13.73
N LEU A 379 11.14 6.06 14.51
CA LEU A 379 11.28 6.43 15.92
C LEU A 379 10.32 5.72 16.91
N GLY A 380 10.82 4.67 17.55
CA GLY A 380 10.27 4.21 18.83
C GLY A 380 11.02 4.92 19.94
N ILE A 381 10.34 5.78 20.69
CA ILE A 381 10.89 6.40 21.90
C ILE A 381 10.78 5.37 23.03
N PHE A 382 11.81 5.28 23.88
CA PHE A 382 11.79 4.55 25.15
C PHE A 382 12.09 5.54 26.27
N ILE A 383 11.26 5.52 27.32
CA ILE A 383 11.33 6.40 28.50
C ILE A 383 11.44 5.50 29.73
N GLY A 384 12.65 5.29 30.24
CA GLY A 384 12.91 4.51 31.46
C GLY A 384 13.01 5.39 32.71
N LYS A 385 12.76 4.80 33.89
CA LYS A 385 12.91 5.45 35.21
C LYS A 385 13.83 4.63 36.12
N PHE A 386 14.76 5.26 36.80
CA PHE A 386 15.52 4.59 37.86
C PHE A 386 14.76 4.66 39.20
N ARG A 387 14.39 3.52 39.79
CA ARG A 387 14.13 3.44 41.23
C ARG A 387 15.38 2.94 41.93
N GLY A 388 16.25 3.87 42.33
CA GLY A 388 17.28 3.61 43.32
C GLY A 388 16.70 3.84 44.71
N THR A 389 16.41 2.78 45.46
CA THR A 389 16.22 2.88 46.91
C THR A 389 17.60 2.83 47.58
N SER A 390 17.90 3.91 48.31
CA SER A 390 18.82 4.05 49.45
C SER A 390 19.96 5.07 49.26
N PRO A 391 20.18 5.97 50.24
CA PRO A 391 21.20 7.02 50.17
C PRO A 391 22.57 6.44 50.57
N LEU A 392 23.57 6.55 49.70
CA LEU A 392 24.96 6.35 50.10
C LEU A 392 25.56 7.70 50.47
N VAL A 393 25.59 7.95 51.77
CA VAL A 393 26.48 8.92 52.41
C VAL A 393 27.92 8.49 52.12
N TYR A 394 28.74 9.41 51.60
CA TYR A 394 30.18 9.30 51.69
C TYR A 394 30.69 10.51 52.48
N SER A 395 31.28 10.22 53.64
CA SER A 395 32.11 11.15 54.40
C SER A 395 33.50 11.25 53.74
N GLU A 396 34.06 12.45 53.77
CA GLU A 396 35.46 12.72 53.41
C GLU A 396 36.42 11.95 54.32
N GLU A 397 37.39 11.26 53.71
CA GLU A 397 38.83 11.35 54.00
C GLU A 397 39.65 10.77 52.83
#